data_AF-A0A800IQU9-F1
#
_entry.id   AF-A0A800IQU9-F1
#
_cell.length_a   1.000
_cell.length_b   1.000
_cell.length_c   1.000
_cell.angle_alpha   90.00
_cell.angle_beta   90.00
_cell.angle_gamma   90.00
#
_symmetry.space_group_name_H-M   'P 1'
#
loop_
_entity.id
_entity.type
_entity.pdbx_description
1 polymer ?
#
loop_
_entity_poly.entity_id
_entity_poly.type
_entity_poly.pdbx_seq_one_letter_code
_entity_poly.pdbx_strand_id
1 'polypeptide(L)'
;MVSFPGGGGKRQVSSAGGMLPRWNPQGGELFYVAPQGNGESRSMMAVSIETQRVPKPGRPNKRFDLPQRVITLFIAMTTDSYDISSDGQRFLLAQQEKGSEQPEIAVTVVQNWFNELQDHK
;
A
#
# COMPACT_ATOMS: atom_id res chain seq x y z
N MET A 1 -7.67 7.31 26.24
CA MET A 1 -8.99 7.37 25.57
C MET A 1 -9.47 5.97 25.24
N VAL A 2 -10.61 5.60 25.83
CA VAL A 2 -11.57 4.53 25.50
C VAL A 2 -12.91 5.17 25.93
N SER A 3 -14.03 5.29 25.22
CA SER A 3 -14.49 4.88 23.88
C SER A 3 -15.91 5.42 23.61
N PHE A 4 -16.43 5.26 22.38
CA PHE A 4 -17.89 5.11 22.19
C PHE A 4 -18.22 3.97 21.21
N PRO A 5 -19.21 3.11 21.51
CA PRO A 5 -19.96 3.02 22.77
C PRO A 5 -19.24 2.21 23.86
N GLY A 6 -18.15 1.53 23.53
CA GLY A 6 -17.46 0.66 24.49
C GLY A 6 -16.15 0.09 23.96
N GLY A 7 -15.53 0.77 22.99
CA GLY A 7 -14.12 0.63 22.60
C GLY A 7 -13.63 -0.78 22.70
N GLY A 8 -14.29 -1.68 21.95
CA GLY A 8 -13.81 -3.03 21.80
C GLY A 8 -12.34 -2.92 21.43
N GLY A 9 -11.48 -3.45 22.31
CA GLY A 9 -10.03 -3.26 22.20
C GLY A 9 -9.52 -3.56 20.79
N LYS A 10 -8.34 -3.02 20.46
CA LYS A 10 -7.74 -3.21 19.13
C LYS A 10 -7.67 -4.72 18.80
N ARG A 11 -8.18 -5.09 17.63
CA ARG A 11 -8.12 -6.47 17.12
C ARG A 11 -7.12 -6.55 15.99
N GLN A 12 -6.22 -7.52 16.08
CA GLN A 12 -5.26 -7.79 15.03
C GLN A 12 -5.98 -8.45 13.85
N VAL A 13 -5.88 -7.83 12.68
CA VAL A 13 -6.49 -8.31 11.43
C VAL A 13 -5.49 -9.03 10.51
N SER A 14 -4.19 -8.83 10.72
CA SER A 14 -3.13 -9.51 9.98
C SER A 14 -1.93 -9.81 10.88
N SER A 15 -1.38 -11.01 10.78
CA SER A 15 -0.16 -11.42 11.47
C SER A 15 1.12 -11.14 10.68
N ALA A 16 1.03 -11.09 9.35
CA ALA A 16 2.17 -10.88 8.44
C ALA A 16 2.35 -9.41 8.02
N GLY A 17 1.71 -8.49 8.74
CA GLY A 17 1.63 -7.08 8.36
C GLY A 17 0.60 -6.80 7.27
N GLY A 18 0.53 -5.56 6.84
CA GLY A 18 -0.43 -5.14 5.83
C GLY A 18 -0.54 -3.62 5.77
N MET A 19 -1.05 -3.13 4.65
CA MET A 19 -1.18 -1.71 4.38
C MET A 19 -2.45 -1.40 3.61
N LEU A 20 -2.81 -0.11 3.62
CA LEU A 20 -3.91 0.44 2.83
C LEU A 20 -5.24 -0.30 3.09
N PRO A 21 -5.69 -0.44 4.35
CA PRO A 21 -6.90 -1.20 4.63
C PRO A 21 -8.15 -0.47 4.13
N ARG A 22 -9.08 -1.21 3.51
CA ARG A 22 -10.37 -0.70 3.03
C ARG A 22 -11.48 -1.65 3.41
N TRP A 23 -12.58 -1.12 3.93
CA TRP A 23 -13.79 -1.92 4.15
C TRP A 23 -14.43 -2.26 2.81
N ASN A 24 -14.94 -3.49 2.68
CA ASN A 24 -15.88 -3.83 1.63
C ASN A 24 -17.09 -2.86 1.73
N PRO A 25 -17.53 -2.21 0.63
CA PRO A 25 -18.71 -1.34 0.66
C PRO A 25 -19.99 -2.04 1.14
N GLN A 26 -20.07 -3.37 0.99
CA GLN A 26 -21.15 -4.20 1.52
C GLN A 26 -21.01 -4.51 3.02
N GLY A 27 -19.90 -4.13 3.65
CA GLY A 27 -19.57 -4.41 5.05
C GLY A 27 -19.06 -5.84 5.28
N GLY A 28 -18.73 -6.15 6.55
CA GLY A 28 -18.40 -7.50 6.99
C GLY A 28 -17.07 -8.09 6.48
N GLU A 29 -16.32 -7.37 5.65
CA GLU A 29 -15.02 -7.80 5.12
C GLU A 29 -14.08 -6.60 5.01
N LEU A 30 -12.81 -6.81 5.37
CA LEU A 30 -11.76 -5.82 5.25
C LEU A 30 -10.72 -6.32 4.24
N PHE A 31 -10.43 -5.50 3.24
CA PHE A 31 -9.36 -5.72 2.27
C PHE A 31 -8.10 -4.96 2.68
N TYR A 32 -6.93 -5.54 2.39
CA TYR A 32 -5.66 -4.88 2.61
C TYR A 32 -4.58 -5.48 1.72
N VAL A 33 -3.52 -4.72 1.47
CA VAL A 33 -2.35 -5.19 0.71
C VAL A 33 -1.32 -5.77 1.68
N ALA A 34 -0.79 -6.96 1.38
CA ALA A 34 0.26 -7.59 2.15
C ALA A 34 1.49 -7.92 1.29
N PRO A 35 2.72 -7.80 1.82
CA PRO A 35 3.90 -8.33 1.15
C PRO A 35 3.86 -9.87 1.11
N GLN A 36 4.46 -10.46 0.07
CA GLN A 36 4.76 -11.88 0.00
C GLN A 36 6.27 -12.11 0.10
N GLY A 37 6.67 -13.21 0.74
CA GLY A 37 8.04 -13.68 0.77
C GLY A 37 9.03 -12.60 1.23
N ASN A 38 9.98 -12.26 0.36
CA ASN A 38 11.02 -11.25 0.57
C ASN A 38 10.54 -9.79 0.41
N GLY A 39 9.26 -9.55 0.11
CA GLY A 39 8.67 -8.22 -0.04
C GLY A 39 8.65 -7.66 -1.46
N GLU A 40 9.15 -8.40 -2.46
CA GLU A 40 9.14 -7.98 -3.87
C GLU A 40 7.76 -8.07 -4.52
N SER A 41 6.95 -9.03 -4.07
CA SER A 41 5.59 -9.23 -4.53
C SER A 41 4.58 -8.87 -3.45
N ARG A 42 3.38 -8.49 -3.88
CA ARG A 42 2.30 -8.06 -2.98
C ARG A 42 0.99 -8.74 -3.38
N SER A 43 0.11 -8.94 -2.42
CA SER A 43 -1.21 -9.53 -2.66
C SER A 43 -2.31 -8.71 -2.04
N MET A 44 -3.47 -8.76 -2.70
CA MET A 44 -4.74 -8.37 -2.07
C MET A 44 -5.18 -9.48 -1.13
N MET A 45 -5.31 -9.12 0.15
CA MET A 45 -5.80 -9.98 1.21
C MET A 45 -7.19 -9.52 1.62
N ALA A 46 -8.02 -10.46 2.08
CA ALA A 46 -9.29 -10.16 2.70
C ALA A 46 -9.39 -10.84 4.07
N VAL A 47 -10.16 -10.24 4.97
CA VAL A 47 -10.53 -10.85 6.24
C VAL A 47 -11.98 -10.53 6.54
N SER A 48 -12.79 -11.57 6.71
CA SER A 48 -14.16 -11.42 7.17
C SER A 48 -14.16 -10.92 8.61
N ILE A 49 -15.02 -9.96 8.92
CA ILE A 49 -15.19 -9.40 10.26
C ILE A 49 -16.62 -9.70 10.73
N GLU A 50 -16.74 -10.49 11.79
CA GLU A 50 -18.03 -10.69 12.45
C GLU A 50 -18.39 -9.43 13.24
N THR A 51 -19.48 -8.75 12.86
CA THR A 51 -19.89 -7.44 13.41
C THR A 51 -21.04 -7.51 14.42
N GLN A 52 -21.66 -8.68 14.62
CA GLN A 52 -22.86 -8.81 15.46
C GLN A 52 -22.61 -8.63 16.96
N ARG A 53 -21.35 -8.74 17.41
CA ARG A 53 -20.94 -8.53 18.80
C ARG A 53 -19.63 -7.74 18.84
N VAL A 54 -18.68 -8.18 19.67
CA VAL A 54 -17.31 -7.69 19.65
C VAL A 54 -16.70 -8.07 18.29
N PRO A 55 -16.20 -7.11 17.49
CA PRO A 55 -15.60 -7.40 16.20
C PRO A 55 -14.58 -8.53 16.30
N LYS A 56 -14.79 -9.58 15.52
CA LYS A 56 -13.90 -10.74 15.48
C LYS A 56 -13.40 -10.94 14.06
N PRO A 57 -12.11 -10.65 13.81
CA PRO A 57 -11.49 -10.98 12.54
C PRO A 57 -11.42 -12.50 12.35
N GLY A 58 -11.79 -12.96 11.15
CA GLY A 58 -11.56 -14.32 10.70
C GLY A 58 -10.10 -14.55 10.31
N ARG A 59 -9.86 -15.65 9.58
CA ARG A 59 -8.54 -15.94 9.02
C ARG A 59 -8.34 -15.11 7.74
N PRO A 60 -7.23 -14.37 7.60
CA PRO A 60 -6.93 -13.70 6.34
C PRO A 60 -6.76 -14.69 5.19
N ASN A 61 -7.35 -14.38 4.04
CA ASN A 61 -7.22 -15.16 2.81
C ASN A 61 -6.72 -14.30 1.65
N LYS A 62 -5.92 -14.90 0.77
CA LYS A 62 -5.46 -14.22 -0.45
C LYS A 62 -6.60 -14.18 -1.46
N ARG A 63 -6.88 -13.00 -2.03
CA ARG A 63 -7.82 -12.84 -3.15
C ARG A 63 -7.09 -12.99 -4.49
N PHE A 64 -6.01 -12.25 -4.68
CA PHE A 64 -5.18 -12.29 -5.87
C PHE A 64 -3.82 -11.63 -5.61
N ASP A 65 -2.86 -11.93 -6.48
CA ASP A 65 -1.55 -11.27 -6.50
C ASP A 65 -1.66 -9.94 -7.26
N LEU A 66 -1.04 -8.89 -6.72
CA LEU A 66 -1.02 -7.59 -7.37
C LEU A 66 0.01 -7.59 -8.51
N PRO A 67 -0.28 -6.92 -9.64
CA PRO A 67 0.74 -6.66 -10.64
C PRO A 67 1.94 -5.93 -10.03
N GLN A 68 3.16 -6.26 -10.45
CA GLN A 68 4.40 -5.74 -9.87
C GLN A 68 4.49 -4.20 -9.82
N ARG A 69 3.84 -3.53 -10.78
CA ARG A 69 3.94 -2.08 -10.99
C ARG A 69 2.80 -1.30 -10.34
N VAL A 70 1.95 -1.96 -9.54
CA VAL A 70 0.94 -1.26 -8.74
C VAL A 70 1.66 -0.38 -7.74
N ILE A 71 1.27 0.89 -7.72
CA ILE A 71 1.81 1.87 -6.78
C ILE A 71 1.22 1.56 -5.42
N THR A 72 2.01 1.04 -4.49
CA THR A 72 1.55 0.84 -3.08
C THR A 72 2.40 1.67 -2.12
N LEU A 73 2.94 2.78 -2.60
CA LEU A 73 3.86 3.64 -1.87
C LEU A 73 3.11 4.46 -0.83
N PHE A 74 3.58 4.44 0.41
CA PHE A 74 3.17 5.37 1.47
C PHE A 74 3.87 6.74 1.29
N ILE A 75 3.87 7.29 0.08
CA ILE A 75 4.43 8.64 -0.12
C ILE A 75 3.30 9.62 0.14
N ALA A 76 3.38 10.30 1.29
CA ALA A 76 2.53 11.44 1.66
C ALA A 76 1.00 11.20 1.58
N MET A 77 0.48 10.32 2.44
CA MET A 77 -0.90 10.27 2.99
C MET A 77 -2.13 10.41 2.05
N THR A 78 -2.00 10.43 0.72
CA THR A 78 -3.10 10.90 -0.16
C THR A 78 -3.35 10.10 -1.43
N THR A 79 -2.50 9.13 -1.80
CA THR A 79 -2.76 8.34 -3.01
C THR A 79 -3.47 7.03 -2.68
N ASP A 80 -4.77 6.99 -2.98
CA ASP A 80 -5.55 5.77 -3.03
C ASP A 80 -5.07 4.92 -4.19
N SER A 81 -4.09 4.07 -3.89
CA SER A 81 -3.53 3.08 -4.81
C SER A 81 -4.55 2.09 -5.37
N TYR A 82 -5.68 1.93 -4.68
CA TYR A 82 -6.80 1.16 -5.16
C TYR A 82 -8.14 1.62 -4.57
N ASP A 83 -9.21 1.27 -5.26
CA ASP A 83 -10.59 1.39 -4.79
C ASP A 83 -11.41 0.14 -5.14
N ILE A 84 -12.56 -0.02 -4.49
CA ILE A 84 -13.41 -1.21 -4.56
C ILE A 84 -14.78 -0.78 -5.12
N SER A 85 -15.31 -1.54 -6.08
CA SER A 85 -16.66 -1.31 -6.59
C SER A 85 -17.71 -1.44 -5.49
N SER A 86 -18.87 -0.81 -5.68
CA SER A 86 -19.98 -0.85 -4.72
C SER A 86 -20.49 -2.27 -4.40
N ASP A 87 -20.32 -3.22 -5.32
CA ASP A 87 -20.65 -4.64 -5.12
C ASP A 87 -19.57 -5.43 -4.35
N GLY A 88 -18.40 -4.84 -4.09
CA GLY A 88 -17.29 -5.47 -3.39
C GLY A 88 -16.49 -6.49 -4.21
N GLN A 89 -16.77 -6.63 -5.51
CA GLN A 89 -16.22 -7.72 -6.34
C GLN A 89 -15.16 -7.28 -7.36
N ARG A 90 -15.02 -5.98 -7.61
CA ARG A 90 -14.03 -5.43 -8.55
C ARG A 90 -13.12 -4.43 -7.84
N PHE A 91 -11.88 -4.40 -8.31
CA PHE A 91 -10.82 -3.56 -7.77
C PHE A 91 -10.27 -2.69 -8.89
N LEU A 92 -10.20 -1.39 -8.66
CA LEU A 92 -9.47 -0.45 -9.50
C LEU A 92 -8.08 -0.26 -8.89
N LEU A 93 -7.01 -0.41 -9.68
CA LEU A 93 -5.62 -0.33 -9.21
C LEU A 93 -4.87 0.75 -9.99
N ALA A 94 -4.15 1.63 -9.27
CA ALA A 94 -3.22 2.57 -9.89
C ALA A 94 -1.89 1.86 -10.22
N GLN A 95 -1.47 1.93 -11.47
CA GLN A 95 -0.24 1.30 -11.96
C GLN A 95 0.66 2.33 -12.64
N GLN A 96 1.98 2.19 -12.49
CA GLN A 96 2.92 2.99 -13.26
C GLN A 96 2.87 2.62 -14.76
N GLU A 97 2.94 3.63 -15.64
CA GLU A 97 2.97 3.41 -17.10
C GLU A 97 4.30 2.81 -17.57
N LYS A 98 4.24 1.86 -18.52
CA LYS A 98 5.44 1.15 -19.01
C LYS A 98 6.33 2.14 -19.76
N GLY A 99 7.57 2.33 -19.29
CA GLY A 99 8.51 3.31 -19.84
C GLY A 99 8.71 4.58 -19.01
N SER A 100 8.03 4.72 -17.87
CA SER A 100 8.36 5.74 -16.86
C SER A 100 9.58 5.36 -16.02
N GLU A 101 10.61 4.75 -16.64
CA GLU A 101 11.92 4.72 -16.01
C GLU A 101 12.26 6.18 -15.74
N GLN A 102 12.38 6.51 -14.46
CA GLN A 102 12.78 7.83 -14.03
C GLN A 102 14.02 8.16 -14.85
N PRO A 103 14.02 9.25 -15.66
CA PRO A 103 15.16 9.54 -16.52
C PRO A 103 16.39 9.46 -15.64
N GLU A 104 17.39 8.67 -16.07
CA GLU A 104 18.60 8.43 -15.31
C GLU A 104 19.11 9.80 -14.87
N ILE A 105 18.93 10.13 -13.58
CA ILE A 105 19.27 11.46 -13.09
C ILE A 105 20.79 11.46 -13.03
N ALA A 106 21.41 11.88 -14.12
CA ALA A 106 22.84 12.07 -14.19
C ALA A 106 23.20 13.27 -13.29
N VAL A 107 23.59 12.98 -12.06
CA VAL A 107 24.14 13.99 -11.16
C VAL A 107 25.62 14.13 -11.49
N THR A 108 25.97 15.17 -12.24
CA THR A 108 27.37 15.56 -12.43
C THR A 108 27.82 16.40 -11.24
N VAL A 109 28.76 15.87 -10.46
CA VAL A 109 29.41 16.61 -9.38
C VAL A 109 30.73 17.16 -9.91
N VAL A 110 30.80 18.48 -10.08
CA VAL A 110 32.07 19.17 -10.40
C VAL A 110 32.70 19.61 -9.08
N GLN A 111 33.93 19.17 -8.83
CA GLN A 111 34.72 19.56 -7.66
C GLN A 111 35.90 20.41 -8.12
N ASN A 112 36.36 21.34 -7.29
CA ASN A 112 37.55 22.17 -7.57
C ASN A 112 37.46 23.08 -8.81
N TRP A 113 36.28 23.52 -9.22
CA TRP A 113 36.07 24.38 -10.40
C TRP A 113 36.92 25.67 -10.42
N PHE A 114 37.32 26.18 -9.24
CA PHE A 114 38.24 27.32 -9.14
C PHE A 114 39.65 27.02 -9.65
N ASN A 115 40.13 25.77 -9.51
CA ASN A 115 41.45 25.36 -9.98
C ASN A 115 41.44 25.18 -11.52
N GLU A 116 40.37 24.58 -12.07
CA GLU A 116 40.20 24.39 -13.52
C GLU A 116 40.15 25.72 -14.29
N LEU A 117 39.66 26.80 -13.65
CA LEU A 117 39.63 28.14 -14.24
C LEU A 117 41.02 28.83 -14.32
N GLN A 118 42.02 28.34 -13.59
CA GLN A 118 43.37 28.89 -13.62
C GLN A 118 44.25 28.27 -14.71
N ASP A 119 43.97 27.03 -15.11
CA ASP A 119 44.77 26.26 -16.08
C ASP A 119 44.45 26.58 -17.56
N HIS A 120 43.45 27.43 -17.83
CA HIS A 120 43.02 27.83 -19.17
C HIS A 120 43.35 29.29 -19.55
N LYS A 121 44.52 29.81 -19.13
CA LYS A 121 45.11 31.05 -19.68
C LYS A 121 46.15 30.75 -20.75
#